data_AF-A0A8J5U4W9-F1
#
_entry.id   AF-A0A8J5U4W9-F1
#
_cell.length_a   1.000
_cell.length_b   1.000
_cell.length_c   1.000
_cell.angle_alpha   90.00
_cell.angle_beta   90.00
_cell.angle_gamma   90.00
#
_symmetry.space_group_name_H-M   'P 1'
#
loop_
_entity.id
_entity.type
_entity.pdbx_description
1 polymer ?
#
loop_
_entity_poly.entity_id
_entity_poly.type
_entity_poly.pdbx_seq_one_letter_code
_entity_poly.pdbx_strand_id
1 'polypeptide(L)'
;MGLEQPVPGLVPEAPSSNKYKRAFAPALSVKDLTIGIEAAKKVGIAPTAGEAAIKAFREVDADPRTHDLDHTSLWLHVYGNLDEWAQENL
;
A
#
# COMPACT_ATOMS: atom_id res chain seq x y z
N MET A 1 -3.18 17.09 -5.70
CA MET A 1 -2.76 15.89 -6.48
C MET A 1 -1.31 15.64 -6.09
N GLY A 2 -0.97 14.48 -5.51
CA GLY A 2 0.41 14.19 -5.06
C GLY A 2 0.58 13.72 -3.61
N LEU A 3 -0.51 13.50 -2.86
CA LEU A 3 -0.42 12.93 -1.50
C LEU A 3 -0.02 11.44 -1.52
N GLU A 4 -0.12 10.76 -2.66
CA GLU A 4 0.22 9.34 -2.81
C GLU A 4 1.73 9.06 -2.95
N GLN A 5 2.60 10.05 -2.72
CA GLN A 5 4.06 9.85 -2.77
C GLN A 5 4.46 8.89 -1.64
N PRO A 6 4.96 7.68 -1.92
CA PRO A 6 5.16 6.70 -0.85
C PRO A 6 6.52 6.82 -0.14
N VAL A 7 7.46 7.59 -0.70
CA VAL A 7 8.78 7.85 -0.11
C VAL A 7 8.70 9.01 0.90
N PRO A 8 9.08 8.78 2.17
CA PRO A 8 9.05 9.82 3.20
C PRO A 8 9.94 11.03 2.86
N GLY A 9 9.48 12.23 3.22
CA GLY A 9 10.26 13.47 3.15
C GLY A 9 10.26 14.20 1.80
N LEU A 10 9.69 13.60 0.74
CA LEU A 10 9.62 14.24 -0.57
C LEU A 10 8.45 15.22 -0.70
N VAL A 11 7.30 14.87 -0.13
CA VAL A 11 6.09 15.71 -0.11
C VAL A 11 5.70 15.91 1.35
N PRO A 12 5.82 17.13 1.92
CA PRO A 12 5.60 17.36 3.35
C PRO A 12 4.22 16.94 3.85
N GLU A 13 3.18 17.07 3.02
CA GLU A 13 1.79 16.77 3.38
C GLU A 13 1.39 15.31 3.15
N ALA A 14 2.21 14.51 2.45
CA ALA A 14 1.89 13.11 2.15
C ALA A 14 1.86 12.25 3.43
N PRO A 15 1.03 11.19 3.50
CA PRO A 15 1.03 10.26 4.62
C PRO A 15 2.43 9.70 4.91
N SER A 16 3.20 9.33 3.90
CA SER A 16 4.58 8.82 4.03
C SER A 16 5.53 9.73 4.81
N SER A 17 5.41 11.05 4.64
CA SER A 17 6.17 12.04 5.42
C SER A 17 5.63 12.28 6.83
N ASN A 18 4.43 11.77 7.12
CA ASN A 18 3.67 11.97 8.36
C ASN A 18 3.39 10.65 9.07
N LYS A 19 4.39 9.76 9.12
CA LYS A 19 4.32 8.44 9.78
C LYS A 19 3.25 7.51 9.20
N TYR A 20 2.98 7.63 7.91
CA TYR A 20 1.96 6.87 7.21
C TYR A 20 0.59 6.94 7.91
N LYS A 21 0.23 8.09 8.50
CA LYS A 21 -1.11 8.31 9.07
C LYS A 21 -2.18 7.98 8.04
N ARG A 22 -3.10 7.09 8.42
CA ARG A 22 -4.14 6.54 7.52
C ARG A 22 -4.95 7.65 6.85
N ALA A 23 -4.80 7.76 5.52
CA ALA A 23 -5.72 8.47 4.64
C ALA A 23 -6.54 7.47 3.82
N PHE A 24 -5.90 6.41 3.33
CA PHE A 24 -6.53 5.29 2.63
C PHE A 24 -5.98 3.96 3.14
N ALA A 25 -6.86 3.06 3.61
CA ALA A 25 -6.43 1.81 4.24
C ALA A 25 -5.93 0.76 3.21
N PRO A 26 -4.90 -0.06 3.53
CA PRO A 26 -4.44 -1.17 2.70
C PRO A 26 -5.56 -2.13 2.26
N ALA A 27 -6.48 -2.48 3.17
CA ALA A 27 -7.67 -3.28 2.87
C ALA A 27 -8.52 -2.72 1.72
N LEU A 28 -8.60 -1.39 1.57
CA LEU A 28 -9.33 -0.78 0.47
C LEU A 28 -8.60 -0.97 -0.87
N SER A 29 -7.26 -0.91 -0.89
CA SER A 29 -6.45 -1.26 -2.07
C SER A 29 -6.67 -2.73 -2.46
N VAL A 30 -6.68 -3.65 -1.50
CA VAL A 30 -6.96 -5.07 -1.75
C VAL A 30 -8.36 -5.26 -2.35
N LYS A 31 -9.37 -4.58 -1.80
CA LYS A 31 -10.75 -4.62 -2.29
C LYS A 31 -10.87 -4.09 -3.72
N ASP A 32 -10.36 -2.89 -4.02
CA ASP A 32 -10.47 -2.27 -5.33
C ASP A 32 -9.69 -3.05 -6.41
N LEU A 33 -8.49 -3.54 -6.09
CA LEU A 33 -7.71 -4.41 -6.98
C LEU A 33 -8.43 -5.73 -7.25
N THR A 34 -9.04 -6.34 -6.23
CA THR A 34 -9.82 -7.58 -6.41
C THR A 34 -10.95 -7.36 -7.41
N ILE A 35 -11.72 -6.27 -7.26
CA ILE A 35 -12.82 -5.93 -8.18
C ILE A 35 -12.29 -5.76 -9.61
N GLY A 36 -11.20 -5.02 -9.81
CA GLY A 36 -10.61 -4.78 -11.12
C GLY A 36 -10.05 -6.05 -11.79
N ILE A 37 -9.35 -6.90 -11.03
CA ILE A 37 -8.80 -8.17 -11.50
C ILE A 37 -9.91 -9.11 -11.95
N GLU A 38 -10.96 -9.27 -11.14
CA GLU A 38 -12.09 -10.14 -11.46
C GLU A 38 -12.87 -9.62 -12.67
N ALA A 39 -13.03 -8.31 -12.81
CA ALA A 39 -13.66 -7.70 -13.99
C ALA A 39 -12.84 -7.98 -15.28
N ALA A 40 -11.52 -7.84 -15.23
CA ALA A 40 -10.64 -8.14 -16.37
C ALA A 40 -10.72 -9.61 -16.78
N LYS A 41 -10.69 -10.54 -15.81
CA LYS A 41 -10.79 -11.98 -16.06
C LYS A 41 -12.10 -12.36 -16.75
N LYS A 42 -13.22 -11.73 -16.35
CA LYS A 42 -14.55 -11.98 -16.96
C LYS A 42 -14.62 -11.66 -18.46
N VAL A 43 -13.75 -10.78 -18.97
CA VAL A 43 -13.69 -10.40 -20.39
C VAL A 43 -12.46 -10.99 -21.10
N GLY A 44 -11.79 -11.97 -20.49
CA GLY A 44 -10.64 -12.65 -21.08
C GLY A 44 -9.34 -11.85 -21.09
N ILE A 45 -9.25 -10.75 -20.33
CA ILE A 45 -8.01 -9.99 -20.16
C ILE A 45 -7.19 -10.61 -19.04
N ALA A 46 -5.88 -10.76 -19.25
CA ALA A 46 -4.93 -11.19 -18.22
C ALA A 46 -4.37 -9.96 -17.45
N PRO A 47 -4.80 -9.67 -16.21
CA PRO A 47 -4.44 -8.44 -15.51
C PRO A 47 -3.13 -8.60 -14.72
N THR A 48 -2.02 -8.94 -15.38
CA THR A 48 -0.75 -9.30 -14.73
C THR A 48 -0.22 -8.23 -13.76
N ALA A 49 -0.36 -6.95 -14.10
CA ALA A 49 0.00 -5.84 -13.22
C ALA A 49 -0.87 -5.79 -11.94
N GLY A 50 -2.17 -6.06 -12.08
CA GLY A 50 -3.08 -6.14 -10.93
C GLY A 50 -2.75 -7.32 -10.03
N GLU A 51 -2.40 -8.46 -10.61
CA GLU A 51 -1.99 -9.67 -9.86
C GLU A 51 -0.70 -9.46 -9.07
N ALA A 52 0.27 -8.72 -9.63
CA ALA A 52 1.47 -8.32 -8.90
C ALA A 52 1.12 -7.33 -7.77
N ALA A 53 0.31 -6.30 -8.06
CA ALA A 53 -0.05 -5.28 -7.09
C ALA A 53 -0.84 -5.84 -5.90
N ILE A 54 -1.84 -6.70 -6.14
CA ILE A 54 -2.68 -7.23 -5.07
C ILE A 54 -1.89 -8.13 -4.11
N LYS A 55 -0.85 -8.82 -4.59
CA LYS A 55 0.04 -9.60 -3.72
C LYS A 55 0.74 -8.68 -2.72
N ALA A 56 1.30 -7.58 -3.20
CA ALA A 56 2.02 -6.63 -2.35
C ALA A 56 1.09 -5.95 -1.33
N PHE A 57 -0.10 -5.50 -1.75
CA PHE A 57 -1.05 -4.89 -0.81
C PHE A 57 -1.64 -5.87 0.21
N ARG A 58 -1.74 -7.17 -0.11
CA ARG A 58 -2.11 -8.20 0.88
C ARG A 58 -1.05 -8.37 1.96
N GLU A 59 0.23 -8.23 1.64
CA GLU A 59 1.31 -8.28 2.62
C GLU A 59 1.22 -7.06 3.56
N VAL A 60 0.96 -5.86 3.01
CA VAL A 60 0.75 -4.64 3.81
C VAL A 60 -0.47 -4.76 4.73
N ASP A 61 -1.58 -5.29 4.22
CA ASP A 61 -2.83 -5.44 4.98
C ASP A 61 -2.74 -6.53 6.05
N ALA A 62 -1.96 -7.59 5.82
CA ALA A 62 -1.80 -8.69 6.77
C ALA A 62 -0.79 -8.41 7.89
N ASP A 63 0.15 -7.48 7.69
CA ASP A 63 1.15 -7.14 8.71
C ASP A 63 0.54 -6.20 9.77
N PRO A 64 0.50 -6.58 11.05
CA PRO A 64 -0.06 -5.75 12.13
C PRO A 64 0.61 -4.37 12.26
N ARG A 65 1.85 -4.22 11.79
CA ARG A 65 2.60 -2.95 11.84
C ARG A 65 2.15 -1.97 10.76
N THR A 66 1.55 -2.45 9.68
CA THR A 66 1.13 -1.62 8.53
C THR A 66 -0.37 -1.67 8.23
N HIS A 67 -1.12 -2.62 8.79
CA HIS A 67 -2.58 -2.75 8.62
C HIS A 67 -3.33 -1.45 8.92
N ASP A 68 -2.91 -0.77 10.00
CA ASP A 68 -3.53 0.48 10.46
C ASP A 68 -2.95 1.77 9.87
N LEU A 69 -2.00 1.65 8.95
CA LEU A 69 -1.36 2.77 8.28
C LEU A 69 -2.08 3.11 6.97
N ASP A 70 -1.57 4.14 6.31
CA ASP A 70 -1.92 4.49 4.94
C ASP A 70 -1.36 3.46 3.94
N HIS A 71 -2.05 3.25 2.82
CA HIS A 71 -1.67 2.27 1.81
C HIS A 71 -0.29 2.53 1.19
N THR A 72 0.22 3.76 1.28
CA THR A 72 1.58 4.11 0.84
C THR A 72 2.67 3.47 1.71
N SER A 73 2.33 2.92 2.88
CA SER A 73 3.21 2.08 3.71
C SER A 73 3.70 0.82 3.00
N LEU A 74 3.13 0.49 1.84
CA LEU A 74 3.72 -0.42 0.85
C LEU A 74 5.21 -0.16 0.62
N TRP A 75 5.65 1.10 0.66
CA TRP A 75 7.06 1.45 0.54
C TRP A 75 7.95 0.76 1.57
N LEU A 76 7.49 0.61 2.81
CA LEU A 76 8.29 -0.01 3.89
C LEU A 76 8.60 -1.48 3.57
N HIS A 77 7.65 -2.18 2.95
CA HIS A 77 7.81 -3.56 2.49
C HIS A 77 8.72 -3.64 1.24
N VAL A 78 8.54 -2.74 0.28
CA VAL A 78 9.31 -2.73 -0.99
C VAL A 78 10.76 -2.28 -0.79
N TYR A 79 10.98 -1.25 0.01
CA TYR A 79 12.30 -0.74 0.35
C TYR A 79 13.02 -1.63 1.37
N GLY A 80 12.26 -2.38 2.18
CA GLY A 80 12.78 -3.37 3.12
C GLY A 80 13.28 -2.80 4.43
N ASN A 81 12.72 -1.69 4.90
CA ASN A 81 13.09 -1.03 6.16
C ASN A 81 11.96 -1.01 7.22
N LEU A 82 10.98 -1.91 7.09
CA LEU A 82 9.82 -1.94 7.98
C LEU A 82 10.23 -2.19 9.44
N ASP A 83 11.22 -3.04 9.69
CA ASP A 83 11.66 -3.37 11.04
C ASP A 83 12.26 -2.14 11.74
N GLU A 84 13.18 -1.44 11.07
CA GLU A 84 13.80 -0.21 11.59
C GLU A 84 12.75 0.90 11.75
N TRP A 85 11.89 1.09 10.75
CA TRP A 85 10.85 2.10 10.82
C TRP A 85 9.87 1.85 11.98
N ALA A 86 9.47 0.59 12.19
CA ALA A 86 8.55 0.20 13.25
C ALA A 86 9.15 0.45 14.64
N GLN A 87 10.43 0.16 14.86
CA GLN A 87 11.11 0.43 16.14
C GLN A 87 11.10 1.92 16.54
N GLU A 88 11.08 2.82 15.56
CA GLU A 88 11.11 4.26 15.79
C GLU A 88 9.71 4.90 15.90
N ASN A 89 8.67 4.23 15.37
CA ASN A 89 7.38 4.86 15.12
C ASN A 89 6.16 4.15 15.75
N LEU A 90 6.30 2.90 16.19
CA LEU A 90 5.26 2.15 16.92
C LEU A 90 5.59 2.07 18.41
#